data_AF-J9AUI5-F1
#
_entry.id   AF-J9AUI5-F1
#
_cell.length_a   1.000
_cell.length_b   1.000
_cell.length_c   1.000
_cell.angle_alpha   90.00
_cell.angle_beta   90.00
_cell.angle_gamma   90.00
#
_symmetry.space_group_name_H-M   'P 1'
#
loop_
_entity.id
_entity.type
_entity.pdbx_description
1 polymer ?
#
loop_
_entity_poly.entity_id
_entity_poly.type
_entity_poly.pdbx_seq_one_letter_code
_entity_poly.pdbx_strand_id
1 'polypeptide(L)'
;MQQDILETLSASDRKDGERLRRHLQFFFMDPITKWKMRHQFPFKLVLQIFKIVFISVQLMLFAELRMLHVDFMDETHAVIRHKFLKNWNNERDTLIYPPSSGRYSVYTGTDIVNQFAFMVVAYYSIREDSFASFSYDTLRNQDIDTSVQVDNPKFVDDISIDDIPPMQFCLKKIANVTVFNNTYEFDVSEVNGENCFD
;
A
#
# COMPACT_ATOMS: atom_id res chain seq x y z
N MET A 1 14.24 13.97 -58.26
CA MET A 1 13.32 15.10 -57.98
C MET A 1 13.73 15.83 -56.68
N GLN A 2 15.01 16.20 -56.52
CA GLN A 2 15.47 17.02 -55.38
C GLN A 2 16.73 17.83 -55.71
N GLN A 3 17.35 17.59 -56.87
CA GLN A 3 18.44 18.41 -57.41
C GLN A 3 17.92 19.71 -58.05
N ASP A 4 16.67 19.73 -58.53
CA ASP A 4 16.12 20.86 -59.32
C ASP A 4 15.90 22.16 -58.52
N ILE A 5 15.74 22.10 -57.19
CA ILE A 5 15.47 23.29 -56.35
C ILE A 5 16.76 24.02 -55.96
N LEU A 6 17.91 23.32 -55.99
CA LEU A 6 19.21 23.87 -55.56
C LEU A 6 19.95 24.60 -56.68
N GLU A 7 19.58 24.35 -57.94
CA GLU A 7 20.17 24.98 -59.13
C GLU A 7 19.56 26.35 -59.47
N THR A 8 18.39 26.67 -58.90
CA THR A 8 17.69 27.96 -59.13
C THR A 8 18.09 29.07 -58.14
N LEU A 9 18.97 28.77 -57.17
CA LEU A 9 19.40 29.66 -56.10
C LEU A 9 20.73 30.37 -56.41
N SER A 10 20.97 31.54 -55.80
CA SER A 10 22.23 32.28 -55.97
C SER A 10 23.44 31.46 -55.48
N ALA A 11 24.64 31.75 -56.01
CA ALA A 11 25.84 30.97 -55.68
C ALA A 11 26.21 30.98 -54.18
N SER A 12 25.78 31.99 -53.42
CA SER A 12 25.92 32.04 -51.96
C SER A 12 24.91 31.12 -51.28
N ASP A 13 23.63 31.25 -51.65
CA ASP A 13 22.53 30.46 -51.07
C ASP A 13 22.69 28.96 -51.35
N ARG A 14 23.29 28.61 -52.50
CA ARG A 14 23.61 27.21 -52.85
C ARG A 14 24.62 26.59 -51.87
N LYS A 15 25.62 27.37 -51.43
CA LYS A 15 26.63 26.90 -50.45
C LYS A 15 26.02 26.72 -49.06
N ASP A 16 25.15 27.63 -48.66
CA ASP A 16 24.45 27.56 -47.37
C ASP A 16 23.42 26.42 -47.34
N GLY A 17 22.68 26.22 -48.44
CA GLY A 17 21.77 25.09 -48.63
C GLY A 17 22.47 23.73 -48.56
N GLU A 18 23.64 23.59 -49.20
CA GLU A 18 24.44 22.36 -49.09
C GLU A 18 24.98 22.13 -47.67
N ARG A 19 25.43 23.20 -46.99
CA ARG A 19 25.92 23.12 -45.61
C ARG A 19 24.80 22.70 -44.65
N LEU A 20 23.62 23.28 -44.81
CA LEU A 20 22.43 22.93 -44.04
C LEU A 20 22.01 21.49 -44.31
N ARG A 21 22.01 21.04 -45.59
CA ARG A 21 21.71 19.66 -45.97
C ARG A 21 22.64 18.66 -45.28
N ARG A 22 23.96 18.92 -45.27
CA ARG A 22 24.93 18.06 -44.57
C ARG A 22 24.69 18.04 -43.06
N HIS A 23 24.33 19.17 -42.46
CA HIS A 23 24.06 19.24 -41.02
C HIS A 23 22.78 18.51 -40.61
N LEU A 24 21.71 18.64 -41.39
CA LEU A 24 20.46 17.89 -41.22
C LEU A 24 20.68 16.39 -41.39
N GLN A 25 21.39 15.97 -42.44
CA GLN A 25 21.73 14.56 -42.65
C GLN A 25 22.54 14.01 -41.46
N PHE A 26 23.49 14.77 -40.92
CA PHE A 26 24.24 14.38 -39.72
C PHE A 26 23.39 14.34 -38.45
N PHE A 27 22.36 15.19 -38.34
CA PHE A 27 21.46 15.19 -37.18
C PHE A 27 20.58 13.93 -37.14
N PHE A 28 20.03 13.53 -38.28
CA PHE A 28 19.14 12.36 -38.41
C PHE A 28 19.85 11.01 -38.59
N MET A 29 21.17 10.99 -38.72
CA MET A 29 21.93 9.76 -38.86
C MET A 29 22.04 8.98 -37.54
N ASP A 30 22.04 7.65 -37.63
CA ASP A 30 22.10 6.74 -36.48
C ASP A 30 23.30 7.02 -35.55
N PRO A 31 23.11 6.86 -34.23
CA PRO A 31 24.13 7.18 -33.24
C PRO A 31 25.38 6.29 -33.36
N ILE A 32 25.23 5.04 -33.82
CA ILE A 32 26.36 4.12 -34.06
C ILE A 32 27.21 4.62 -35.23
N THR A 33 26.57 5.07 -36.31
CA THR A 33 27.25 5.62 -37.49
C THR A 33 27.93 6.95 -37.16
N LYS A 34 27.29 7.78 -36.32
CA LYS A 34 27.87 9.03 -35.80
C LYS A 34 29.10 8.77 -34.92
N TRP A 35 29.09 7.71 -34.12
CA TRP A 35 30.26 7.28 -33.33
C TRP A 35 31.44 6.87 -34.24
N LYS A 36 31.18 6.03 -35.24
CA LYS A 36 32.19 5.56 -36.20
C LYS A 36 32.83 6.70 -37.01
N MET A 37 32.05 7.71 -37.41
CA MET A 37 32.59 8.87 -38.13
C MET A 37 33.40 9.82 -37.25
N ARG A 38 32.96 10.06 -36.02
CA ARG A 38 33.52 11.13 -35.17
C ARG A 38 34.59 10.64 -34.20
N HIS A 39 34.72 9.32 -33.98
CA HIS A 39 35.61 8.70 -32.99
C HIS A 39 35.45 9.26 -31.55
N GLN A 40 34.34 9.95 -31.25
CA GLN A 40 34.04 10.52 -29.94
C GLN A 40 33.12 9.60 -29.16
N PHE A 41 33.51 9.20 -27.95
CA PHE A 41 32.75 8.27 -27.12
C PHE A 41 31.28 8.73 -26.90
N PRO A 42 30.27 7.88 -27.15
CA PRO A 42 28.88 8.27 -27.17
C PRO A 42 28.27 8.20 -25.76
N PHE A 43 28.69 9.11 -24.87
CA PHE A 43 28.21 9.16 -23.47
C PHE A 43 26.69 9.13 -23.33
N LYS A 44 25.96 9.77 -24.26
CA LYS A 44 24.49 9.78 -24.26
C LYS A 44 23.88 8.38 -24.38
N LEU A 45 24.49 7.49 -25.18
CA LEU A 45 24.01 6.13 -25.38
C LEU A 45 24.36 5.25 -24.17
N VAL A 46 25.56 5.39 -23.61
CA VAL A 46 25.98 4.66 -22.42
C VAL A 46 25.11 5.00 -21.21
N LEU A 47 24.80 6.28 -21.01
CA LEU A 47 23.89 6.71 -19.95
C LEU A 47 22.47 6.15 -20.14
N GLN A 48 22.01 5.97 -21.39
CA GLN A 48 20.71 5.33 -21.64
C GLN A 48 20.71 3.85 -21.26
N ILE A 49 21.77 3.10 -21.60
CA ILE A 49 21.90 1.70 -21.21
C ILE A 49 21.98 1.57 -19.68
N PHE A 50 22.81 2.41 -19.06
CA PHE A 50 22.94 2.46 -17.60
C PHE A 50 21.62 2.79 -16.93
N LYS A 51 20.86 3.77 -17.45
CA LYS A 51 19.53 4.11 -16.96
C LYS A 51 18.59 2.90 -16.98
N ILE A 52 18.58 2.12 -18.07
CA ILE A 52 17.74 0.93 -18.18
C ILE A 52 18.10 -0.07 -17.07
N VAL A 53 19.39 -0.38 -16.91
CA VAL A 53 19.86 -1.29 -15.87
C VAL A 53 19.45 -0.81 -14.48
N PHE A 54 19.65 0.49 -14.18
CA PHE A 54 19.29 1.06 -12.88
C PHE A 54 17.80 1.01 -12.60
N ILE A 55 16.97 1.37 -13.58
CA ILE A 55 15.51 1.31 -13.43
C ILE A 55 15.05 -0.14 -13.25
N SER A 56 15.63 -1.09 -13.98
CA SER A 56 15.32 -2.51 -13.82
C SER A 56 15.66 -3.04 -12.42
N VAL A 57 16.86 -2.72 -11.91
CA VAL A 57 17.27 -3.11 -10.55
C VAL A 57 16.40 -2.45 -9.50
N GLN A 58 16.14 -1.14 -9.62
CA GLN A 58 15.28 -0.41 -8.71
C GLN A 58 13.86 -1.00 -8.67
N LEU A 59 13.33 -1.39 -9.83
CA LEU A 59 12.00 -1.98 -9.93
C LEU A 59 11.96 -3.38 -9.30
N MET A 60 12.98 -4.21 -9.50
CA MET A 60 13.07 -5.53 -8.87
C MET A 60 13.09 -5.44 -7.35
N LEU A 61 13.97 -4.61 -6.79
CA LEU A 61 14.07 -4.40 -5.34
C LEU A 61 12.76 -3.84 -4.75
N PHE A 62 12.13 -2.89 -5.45
CA PHE A 62 10.84 -2.37 -5.04
C PHE A 62 9.75 -3.44 -5.06
N ALA A 63 9.75 -4.31 -6.07
CA ALA A 63 8.77 -5.38 -6.19
C ALA A 63 8.90 -6.40 -5.05
N GLU A 64 10.13 -6.84 -4.73
CA GLU A 64 10.37 -7.78 -3.62
C GLU A 64 9.93 -7.20 -2.27
N LEU A 65 10.32 -5.95 -1.96
CA LEU A 65 9.91 -5.28 -0.73
C LEU A 65 8.38 -5.13 -0.64
N ARG A 66 7.73 -4.80 -1.75
CA ARG A 66 6.28 -4.64 -1.78
C ARG A 66 5.55 -5.98 -1.62
N MET A 67 6.02 -7.05 -2.25
CA MET A 67 5.44 -8.38 -2.11
C MET A 67 5.55 -8.86 -0.65
N LEU A 68 6.75 -8.81 -0.06
CA LEU A 68 6.96 -9.20 1.34
C LEU A 68 6.10 -8.37 2.31
N HIS A 69 5.94 -7.07 2.06
CA HIS A 69 5.06 -6.22 2.88
C HIS A 69 3.60 -6.62 2.76
N VAL A 70 3.11 -6.88 1.55
CA VAL A 70 1.71 -7.30 1.31
C VAL A 70 1.45 -8.66 1.96
N ASP A 71 2.37 -9.62 1.79
CA ASP A 71 2.26 -10.95 2.39
C ASP A 71 2.23 -10.86 3.93
N PHE A 72 3.15 -10.09 4.52
CA PHE A 72 3.16 -9.84 5.97
C PHE A 72 1.85 -9.22 6.46
N MET A 73 1.29 -8.25 5.72
CA MET A 73 0.02 -7.64 6.07
C MET A 73 -1.13 -8.65 5.97
N ASP A 74 -1.20 -9.47 4.92
CA ASP A 74 -2.27 -10.45 4.74
C ASP A 74 -2.23 -11.55 5.82
N GLU A 75 -1.04 -12.07 6.11
CA GLU A 75 -0.82 -13.02 7.21
C GLU A 75 -1.19 -12.41 8.57
N THR A 76 -0.78 -11.17 8.83
CA THR A 76 -1.13 -10.46 10.07
C THR A 76 -2.64 -10.27 10.19
N HIS A 77 -3.31 -9.90 9.10
CA HIS A 77 -4.77 -9.80 9.08
C HIS A 77 -5.46 -11.15 9.34
N ALA A 78 -4.95 -12.25 8.80
CA ALA A 78 -5.47 -13.59 9.08
C ALA A 78 -5.30 -13.98 10.56
N VAL A 79 -4.13 -13.72 11.15
CA VAL A 79 -3.87 -13.96 12.58
C VAL A 79 -4.80 -13.13 13.47
N ILE A 80 -4.97 -11.83 13.17
CA ILE A 80 -5.88 -10.95 13.89
C ILE A 80 -7.33 -11.47 13.78
N ARG A 81 -7.78 -11.86 12.59
CA ARG A 81 -9.12 -12.46 12.42
C ARG A 81 -9.28 -13.71 13.28
N HIS A 82 -8.31 -14.61 13.27
CA HIS A 82 -8.37 -15.84 14.07
C HIS A 82 -8.37 -15.55 15.58
N LYS A 83 -7.62 -14.53 16.03
CA LYS A 83 -7.54 -14.16 17.44
C LYS A 83 -8.82 -13.49 17.96
N PHE A 84 -9.43 -12.60 17.17
CA PHE A 84 -10.58 -11.79 17.62
C PHE A 84 -11.95 -12.37 17.23
N LEU A 85 -12.04 -13.19 16.17
CA LEU A 85 -13.30 -13.76 15.71
C LEU A 85 -13.47 -15.19 16.25
N LYS A 86 -14.52 -15.42 17.03
CA LYS A 86 -14.79 -16.73 17.64
C LYS A 86 -15.11 -17.74 16.55
N ASN A 87 -14.44 -18.89 16.58
CA ASN A 87 -14.62 -19.98 15.61
C ASN A 87 -14.38 -19.55 14.15
N TRP A 88 -13.51 -18.56 13.91
CA TRP A 88 -13.09 -18.20 12.56
C TRP A 88 -12.06 -19.19 12.00
N ASN A 89 -12.16 -19.50 10.70
CA ASN A 89 -11.28 -20.42 9.99
C ASN A 89 -10.75 -19.77 8.70
N ASN A 90 -9.60 -20.25 8.22
CA ASN A 90 -8.95 -19.73 7.01
C ASN A 90 -9.74 -20.01 5.71
N GLU A 91 -10.74 -20.89 5.76
CA GLU A 91 -11.62 -21.19 4.63
C GLU A 91 -12.71 -20.14 4.44
N ARG A 92 -13.05 -19.38 5.49
CA ARG A 92 -13.97 -18.24 5.43
C ARG A 92 -13.26 -17.04 4.86
N ASP A 93 -14.04 -16.16 4.23
CA ASP A 93 -13.56 -14.91 3.63
C ASP A 93 -12.51 -15.09 2.50
N THR A 94 -12.40 -16.29 1.93
CA THR A 94 -11.50 -16.56 0.80
C THR A 94 -12.05 -15.96 -0.50
N LEU A 95 -11.14 -15.48 -1.36
CA LEU A 95 -11.49 -14.90 -2.67
C LEU A 95 -11.65 -15.96 -3.77
N ILE A 96 -11.49 -17.25 -3.44
CA ILE A 96 -11.57 -18.35 -4.40
C ILE A 96 -13.04 -18.72 -4.62
N TYR A 97 -13.47 -18.73 -5.89
CA TYR A 97 -14.84 -19.08 -6.27
C TYR A 97 -14.93 -20.51 -6.80
N PRO A 98 -15.94 -21.32 -6.38
CA PRO A 98 -16.93 -21.02 -5.35
C PRO A 98 -16.34 -21.15 -3.94
N PRO A 99 -16.70 -20.26 -2.99
CA PRO A 99 -16.16 -20.34 -1.64
C PRO A 99 -16.72 -21.56 -0.92
N SER A 100 -15.87 -22.31 -0.21
CA SER A 100 -16.31 -23.44 0.62
C SER A 100 -17.17 -22.98 1.80
N SER A 101 -16.94 -21.75 2.28
CA SER A 101 -17.71 -21.12 3.34
C SER A 101 -17.87 -19.62 3.08
N GLY A 102 -19.02 -19.07 3.43
CA GLY A 102 -19.33 -17.65 3.23
C GLY A 102 -18.51 -16.72 4.13
N ARG A 103 -18.77 -15.41 4.05
CA ARG A 103 -18.14 -14.44 4.95
C ARG A 103 -18.48 -14.73 6.40
N TYR A 104 -17.60 -14.36 7.33
CA TYR A 104 -17.89 -14.51 8.76
C TYR A 104 -19.15 -13.70 9.14
N SER A 105 -20.11 -14.36 9.79
CA SER A 105 -21.40 -13.79 10.14
C SER A 105 -21.95 -14.44 11.41
N VAL A 106 -22.66 -13.64 12.21
CA VAL A 106 -23.32 -14.06 13.45
C VAL A 106 -24.81 -13.77 13.30
N TYR A 107 -25.65 -14.78 13.55
CA TYR A 107 -27.09 -14.71 13.24
C TYR A 107 -27.98 -14.58 14.49
N THR A 108 -27.46 -14.90 15.66
CA THR A 108 -28.25 -14.97 16.90
C THR A 108 -27.80 -13.90 17.87
N GLY A 109 -28.75 -13.26 18.59
CA GLY A 109 -28.42 -12.23 19.57
C GLY A 109 -27.49 -12.70 20.69
N THR A 110 -27.66 -13.95 21.17
CA THR A 110 -26.77 -14.55 22.16
C THR A 110 -25.35 -14.72 21.63
N ASP A 111 -25.20 -15.07 20.36
CA ASP A 111 -23.90 -15.26 19.72
C ASP A 111 -23.16 -13.93 19.53
N ILE A 112 -23.90 -12.84 19.29
CA ILE A 112 -23.32 -11.48 19.22
C ILE A 112 -22.70 -11.10 20.57
N VAL A 113 -23.42 -11.30 21.68
CA VAL A 113 -22.91 -11.01 23.03
C VAL A 113 -21.70 -11.91 23.36
N ASN A 114 -21.76 -13.18 23.00
CA ASN A 114 -20.65 -14.12 23.20
C ASN A 114 -19.41 -13.74 22.37
N GLN A 115 -19.60 -13.28 21.13
CA GLN A 115 -18.54 -12.80 20.25
C GLN A 115 -17.88 -11.54 20.82
N PHE A 116 -18.68 -10.63 21.38
CA PHE A 116 -18.17 -9.43 22.03
C PHE A 116 -17.34 -9.76 23.27
N ALA A 117 -17.86 -10.61 24.16
CA ALA A 117 -17.11 -11.06 25.33
C ALA A 117 -15.78 -11.74 24.96
N PHE A 118 -15.79 -12.56 23.89
CA PHE A 118 -14.56 -13.17 23.36
C PHE A 118 -13.56 -12.12 22.85
N MET A 119 -14.02 -11.08 22.14
CA MET A 119 -13.18 -10.00 21.63
C MET A 119 -12.50 -9.20 22.75
N VAL A 120 -13.22 -8.89 23.83
CA VAL A 120 -12.67 -8.18 25.00
C VAL A 120 -11.58 -9.00 25.68
N VAL A 121 -11.83 -10.30 25.92
CA VAL A 121 -10.82 -11.20 26.50
C VAL A 121 -9.61 -11.35 25.56
N ALA A 122 -9.83 -11.48 24.26
CA ALA A 122 -8.77 -11.55 23.26
C ALA A 122 -7.91 -10.29 23.22
N TYR A 123 -8.51 -9.11 23.45
CA TYR A 123 -7.78 -7.84 23.51
C TYR A 123 -6.83 -7.80 24.70
N TYR A 124 -7.28 -8.09 25.92
CA TYR A 124 -6.43 -8.06 27.12
C TYR A 124 -5.41 -9.21 27.18
N SER A 125 -5.65 -10.31 26.46
CA SER A 125 -4.71 -11.45 26.35
C SER A 125 -3.84 -11.39 25.08
N ILE A 126 -3.86 -10.30 24.30
CA ILE A 126 -3.18 -10.25 23.00
C ILE A 126 -1.66 -10.44 23.13
N ARG A 127 -1.07 -10.01 24.23
CA ARG A 127 0.37 -10.15 24.47
C ARG A 127 0.77 -11.56 24.91
N GLU A 128 -0.03 -12.17 25.78
CA GLU A 128 0.29 -13.47 26.40
C GLU A 128 -0.04 -14.65 25.48
N ASP A 129 -1.14 -14.55 24.74
CA ASP A 129 -1.72 -15.65 23.97
C ASP A 129 -1.64 -15.38 22.45
N SER A 130 -0.59 -14.67 21.99
CA SER A 130 -0.29 -14.51 20.57
C SER A 130 1.13 -14.94 20.26
N PHE A 131 1.31 -15.66 19.15
CA PHE A 131 2.65 -16.05 18.67
C PHE A 131 3.46 -14.85 18.13
N ALA A 132 2.76 -13.82 17.63
CA ALA A 132 3.39 -12.60 17.12
C ALA A 132 3.58 -11.56 18.25
N SER A 133 4.61 -10.73 18.10
CA SER A 133 4.93 -9.66 19.05
C SER A 133 3.95 -8.47 18.90
N PHE A 134 2.74 -8.64 19.41
CA PHE A 134 1.78 -7.53 19.53
C PHE A 134 2.00 -6.79 20.86
N SER A 135 1.93 -5.46 20.78
CA SER A 135 1.96 -4.59 21.95
C SER A 135 0.90 -3.53 21.80
N TYR A 136 0.38 -3.07 22.94
CA TYR A 136 -0.48 -1.90 22.96
C TYR A 136 0.34 -0.65 22.67
N ASP A 137 -0.32 0.33 22.05
CA ASP A 137 0.20 1.68 21.91
C ASP A 137 0.00 2.40 23.24
N THR A 138 0.89 2.14 24.20
CA THR A 138 0.88 2.84 25.48
C THR A 138 1.51 4.21 25.27
N LEU A 139 0.80 5.28 25.62
CA LEU A 139 1.32 6.66 25.65
C LEU A 139 2.33 6.86 26.79
N ARG A 140 3.30 5.95 26.95
CA ARG A 140 4.37 6.09 27.93
C ARG A 140 5.39 7.08 27.39
N ASN A 141 5.04 8.35 27.57
CA ASN A 141 5.83 9.56 27.57
C ASN A 141 7.19 9.47 26.86
N GLN A 142 7.22 10.10 25.69
CA GLN A 142 8.37 10.57 24.92
C GLN A 142 9.18 11.65 25.69
N ASP A 143 9.36 11.50 27.01
CA ASP A 143 10.02 12.46 27.90
C ASP A 143 11.41 11.99 28.37
N ILE A 144 12.14 11.29 27.50
CA ILE A 144 13.60 11.24 27.65
C ILE A 144 14.25 11.50 26.29
N ASP A 145 14.55 12.77 26.08
CA ASP A 145 15.57 13.30 25.18
C ASP A 145 16.96 12.79 25.61
N THR A 146 17.16 11.48 25.57
CA THR A 146 18.48 10.86 25.68
C THR A 146 18.80 10.23 24.35
N SER A 147 19.84 10.75 23.71
CA SER A 147 20.63 10.07 22.69
C SER A 147 20.73 8.58 22.99
N VAL A 148 19.92 7.76 22.31
CA VAL A 148 19.94 6.31 22.45
C VAL A 148 21.24 5.81 21.84
N GLN A 149 22.20 5.50 22.70
CA GLN A 149 23.16 4.45 22.42
C GLN A 149 22.38 3.15 22.20
N VAL A 150 22.69 2.48 21.09
CA VAL A 150 22.13 1.19 20.69
C VAL A 150 22.72 0.12 21.60
N ASP A 151 22.26 0.07 22.85
CA ASP A 151 22.55 -1.03 23.75
C ASP A 151 21.24 -1.46 24.43
N ASN A 152 20.76 -2.63 24.00
CA ASN A 152 19.56 -3.35 24.42
C ASN A 152 18.21 -2.65 24.17
N PRO A 153 17.40 -3.13 23.19
CA PRO A 153 15.97 -2.87 23.24
C PRO A 153 15.43 -3.55 24.50
N LYS A 154 15.22 -2.78 25.57
CA LYS A 154 14.52 -3.27 26.76
C LYS A 154 13.09 -3.59 26.34
N PHE A 155 12.83 -4.87 26.08
CA PHE A 155 11.50 -5.44 26.14
C PHE A 155 10.92 -5.04 27.51
N VAL A 156 9.86 -4.23 27.50
CA VAL A 156 9.15 -3.83 28.71
C VAL A 156 8.26 -5.01 29.09
N ASP A 157 8.82 -5.91 29.89
CA ASP A 157 8.20 -7.20 30.24
C ASP A 157 6.93 -7.05 31.09
N ASP A 158 6.71 -5.90 31.73
CA ASP A 158 5.56 -5.68 32.61
C ASP A 158 4.89 -4.33 32.28
N ILE A 159 3.78 -4.40 31.54
CA ILE A 159 2.86 -3.26 31.35
C ILE A 159 1.74 -3.48 32.35
N SER A 160 1.48 -2.50 33.22
CA SER A 160 0.34 -2.57 34.13
C SER A 160 -0.94 -2.61 33.31
N ILE A 161 -1.95 -3.38 33.74
CA ILE A 161 -3.28 -3.39 33.10
C ILE A 161 -3.85 -1.96 32.98
N ASP A 162 -3.49 -1.07 33.91
CA ASP A 162 -3.90 0.33 33.93
C ASP A 162 -3.32 1.18 32.78
N ASP A 163 -2.20 0.74 32.19
CA ASP A 163 -1.55 1.42 31.07
C ASP A 163 -2.10 0.97 29.69
N ILE A 164 -2.96 -0.05 29.67
CA ILE A 164 -3.56 -0.58 28.43
C ILE A 164 -4.63 0.42 27.94
N PRO A 165 -4.54 0.90 26.69
CA PRO A 165 -5.53 1.83 26.15
C PRO A 165 -6.92 1.17 26.14
N PRO A 166 -7.98 1.92 26.51
CA PRO A 166 -9.35 1.39 26.51
C PRO A 166 -9.80 1.04 25.08
N MET A 167 -10.68 0.05 24.97
CA MET A 167 -11.25 -0.35 23.68
C MET A 167 -12.47 0.51 23.38
N GLN A 168 -12.37 1.35 22.35
CA GLN A 168 -13.51 2.14 21.89
C GLN A 168 -14.52 1.27 21.12
N PHE A 169 -15.75 1.19 21.61
CA PHE A 169 -16.84 0.43 21.02
C PHE A 169 -17.96 1.36 20.55
N CYS A 170 -18.17 1.47 19.24
CA CYS A 170 -19.18 2.35 18.65
C CYS A 170 -20.38 1.58 18.09
N LEU A 171 -21.58 1.91 18.56
CA LEU A 171 -22.84 1.36 18.05
C LEU A 171 -23.46 2.26 16.99
N LYS A 172 -23.60 1.72 15.77
CA LYS A 172 -24.38 2.35 14.70
C LYS A 172 -25.74 1.67 14.59
N LYS A 173 -26.82 2.41 14.83
CA LYS A 173 -28.20 1.94 14.73
C LYS A 173 -29.05 2.95 13.95
N ILE A 174 -30.10 2.45 13.31
CA ILE A 174 -31.18 3.28 12.75
C ILE A 174 -32.00 3.94 13.86
N ALA A 175 -32.64 5.06 13.57
CA ALA A 175 -33.34 5.87 14.57
C ALA A 175 -34.59 5.20 15.10
N ASN A 176 -35.43 4.66 14.22
CA ASN A 176 -36.66 3.99 14.58
C ASN A 176 -37.14 3.02 13.49
N VAL A 177 -37.88 2.00 13.88
CA VAL A 177 -38.63 1.13 12.97
C VAL A 177 -40.06 1.05 13.47
N THR A 178 -40.99 1.62 12.71
CA THR A 178 -42.42 1.53 12.99
C THR A 178 -43.02 0.39 12.15
N VAL A 179 -43.59 -0.59 12.86
CA VAL A 179 -44.27 -1.73 12.23
C VAL A 179 -45.76 -1.42 12.20
N PHE A 180 -46.26 -1.12 11.01
CA PHE A 180 -47.68 -1.08 10.73
C PHE A 180 -48.16 -2.46 10.26
N ASN A 181 -49.45 -2.72 10.38
CA ASN A 181 -50.05 -3.96 9.88
C ASN A 181 -49.85 -4.04 8.36
N ASN A 182 -48.86 -4.83 7.93
CA ASN A 182 -48.37 -5.05 6.56
C ASN A 182 -47.40 -4.00 5.97
N THR A 183 -46.96 -2.99 6.73
CA THR A 183 -45.97 -2.01 6.22
C THR A 183 -44.91 -1.71 7.27
N TYR A 184 -43.66 -1.54 6.82
CA TYR A 184 -42.55 -1.11 7.66
C TYR A 184 -42.12 0.28 7.25
N GLU A 185 -41.98 1.18 8.21
CA GLU A 185 -41.36 2.48 8.01
C GLU A 185 -40.06 2.53 8.82
N PHE A 186 -38.98 2.84 8.10
CA PHE A 186 -37.63 2.89 8.65
C PHE A 186 -37.20 4.36 8.70
N ASP A 187 -36.86 4.83 9.89
CA ASP A 187 -36.19 6.11 10.05
C ASP A 187 -34.67 5.88 9.99
N VAL A 188 -34.09 6.19 8.83
CA VAL A 188 -32.65 6.06 8.55
C VAL A 188 -31.89 7.35 8.87
N SER A 189 -32.53 8.29 9.56
CA SER A 189 -31.84 9.48 10.05
C SER A 189 -30.68 9.05 10.95
N GLU A 190 -29.50 9.63 10.72
CA GLU A 190 -28.36 9.43 11.60
C GLU A 190 -28.73 9.93 12.99
N VAL A 191 -28.79 9.02 13.95
CA VAL A 191 -28.95 9.40 15.35
C VAL A 191 -27.66 10.14 15.72
N ASN A 192 -27.76 11.44 16.02
CA ASN A 192 -26.65 12.37 16.32
C ASN A 192 -25.87 12.02 17.61
N GLY A 193 -25.35 10.81 17.66
CA GLY A 193 -24.53 10.27 18.74
C GLY A 193 -24.03 8.93 18.27
N GLU A 194 -22.81 8.89 17.74
CA GLU A 194 -22.04 7.65 17.79
C GLU A 194 -21.93 7.30 19.28
N ASN A 195 -22.75 6.34 19.72
CA ASN A 195 -22.69 5.85 21.09
C ASN A 195 -21.44 4.98 21.16
N CYS A 196 -20.30 5.65 21.28
CA CYS A 196 -19.00 5.06 21.51
C CYS A 196 -18.80 4.96 23.02
N PHE A 197 -18.40 3.78 23.47
CA PHE A 197 -18.06 3.47 24.86
C PHE A 197 -16.58 3.14 24.92
N ASP A 198 -15.86 3.64 25.91
CA ASP A 198 -14.46 3.31 26.19
C ASP A 198 -14.35 2.28 27.33
#